data_AF-A0A1F4W343-F1
#
_entry.id   AF-A0A1F4W343-F1
#
_cell.length_a   1.000
_cell.length_b   1.000
_cell.length_c   1.000
_cell.angle_alpha   90.00
_cell.angle_beta   90.00
_cell.angle_gamma   90.00
#
_symmetry.space_group_name_H-M   'P 1'
#
loop_
_entity.id
_entity.type
_entity.pdbx_description
1 polymer ?
#
loop_
_entity_poly.entity_id
_entity_poly.type
_entity_poly.pdbx_seq_one_letter_code
_entity_poly.pdbx_strand_id
1 'polypeptide(L)'
;MADLTYRGLLLDKAGHTKLNLLNGEAVIYSPYGSGKAFVLSGVALQVYELLENGLTVEEITNTSQSPEWEETVQAVIEYFTDQGLFVDKGKPKTCSASKKPKSIALWIHVTDTCNLRCDYCYVHKGKRRLSKEACDVIVNALSLILVY
;
A
#
# COMPACT_ATOMS: atom_id res chain seq x y z
N MET A 1 23.36 30.53 3.42
CA MET A 1 22.03 29.88 3.36
C MET A 1 22.27 28.43 3.04
N ALA A 2 21.86 27.50 3.90
CA ALA A 2 22.03 26.07 3.64
C ALA A 2 21.07 25.66 2.53
N ASP A 3 21.61 25.10 1.45
CA ASP A 3 20.86 24.57 0.32
C ASP A 3 20.19 23.25 0.76
N LEU A 4 18.97 23.35 1.28
CA LEU A 4 18.20 22.22 1.76
C LEU A 4 17.56 21.52 0.55
N THR A 5 18.19 20.47 0.05
CA THR A 5 17.58 19.55 -0.92
C THR A 5 16.76 18.50 -0.17
N TYR A 6 15.43 18.55 -0.32
CA TYR A 6 14.53 17.51 0.16
C TYR A 6 14.92 16.16 -0.46
N ARG A 7 15.39 15.21 0.37
CA ARG A 7 15.72 13.82 -0.01
C ARG A 7 14.53 12.85 0.11
N GLY A 8 13.32 13.36 0.19
CA GLY A 8 12.14 12.49 0.17
C GLY A 8 11.87 12.01 -1.25
N LEU A 9 11.37 10.79 -1.36
CA LEU A 9 10.92 10.24 -2.63
C LEU A 9 9.62 10.96 -3.02
N LEU A 10 9.70 11.78 -4.08
CA LEU A 10 8.53 12.42 -4.67
C LEU A 10 7.87 11.43 -5.62
N LEU A 11 6.54 11.55 -5.75
CA LEU A 11 5.81 10.82 -6.76
C LEU A 11 6.18 11.37 -8.15
N ASP A 12 6.46 10.47 -9.09
CA ASP A 12 6.65 10.77 -10.50
C ASP A 12 5.33 11.20 -11.15
N LYS A 13 5.36 11.48 -12.47
CA LYS A 13 4.17 11.89 -13.22
C LYS A 13 3.07 10.82 -13.26
N ALA A 14 3.43 9.56 -13.05
CA ALA A 14 2.51 8.44 -12.95
C ALA A 14 1.97 8.24 -11.52
N GLY A 15 2.46 9.01 -10.55
CA GLY A 15 2.06 8.92 -9.15
C GLY A 15 2.82 7.84 -8.38
N HIS A 16 4.01 7.44 -8.84
CA HIS A 16 4.84 6.41 -8.22
C HIS A 16 6.13 6.96 -7.61
N THR A 17 6.62 6.27 -6.60
CA THR A 17 7.97 6.44 -6.11
C THR A 17 8.91 5.52 -6.87
N LYS A 18 9.89 6.08 -7.59
CA LYS A 18 10.96 5.34 -8.28
C LYS A 18 12.30 5.57 -7.57
N LEU A 19 13.01 4.48 -7.26
CA LEU A 19 14.36 4.49 -6.72
C LEU A 19 15.27 3.64 -7.60
N ASN A 20 16.20 4.28 -8.30
CA ASN A 20 17.17 3.59 -9.15
C ASN A 20 18.25 2.93 -8.29
N LEU A 21 18.56 1.67 -8.61
CA LEU A 21 19.61 0.88 -7.98
C LEU A 21 20.90 0.94 -8.81
N LEU A 22 22.05 0.67 -8.18
CA LEU A 22 23.37 0.77 -8.82
C LEU A 22 23.60 -0.26 -9.93
N ASN A 23 22.81 -1.33 -9.95
CA ASN A 23 22.87 -2.42 -10.93
C ASN A 23 21.99 -2.18 -12.17
N GLY A 24 21.40 -0.99 -12.32
CA GLY A 24 20.49 -0.67 -13.43
C GLY A 24 19.07 -1.19 -13.24
N GLU A 25 18.72 -1.69 -12.06
CA GLU A 25 17.34 -2.01 -11.68
C GLU A 25 16.68 -0.79 -11.04
N ALA A 26 15.35 -0.83 -10.87
CA ALA A 26 14.63 0.20 -10.14
C ALA A 26 13.59 -0.39 -9.19
N VAL A 27 13.46 0.20 -8.01
CA VAL A 27 12.36 -0.08 -7.08
C VAL A 27 11.22 0.89 -7.36
N ILE A 28 10.05 0.36 -7.70
CA ILE A 28 8.83 1.11 -7.94
C ILE A 28 7.82 0.85 -6.83
N TYR A 29 7.26 1.91 -6.28
CA TYR A 29 6.17 1.84 -5.30
C TYR A 29 5.02 2.75 -5.73
N SER A 30 3.82 2.18 -5.81
CA SER A 30 2.59 2.96 -6.01
C SER A 30 1.78 3.00 -4.70
N PRO A 31 1.55 4.18 -4.10
CA PRO A 31 0.67 4.29 -2.94
C PRO A 31 -0.79 4.01 -3.28
N TYR A 32 -1.14 4.00 -4.57
CA TYR A 32 -2.50 3.77 -5.06
C TYR A 32 -2.74 2.33 -5.55
N GLY A 33 -1.68 1.52 -5.65
CA GLY A 33 -1.74 0.13 -6.11
C GLY A 33 -1.86 -0.87 -4.96
N SER A 34 -1.20 -2.02 -5.11
CA SER A 34 -1.19 -3.10 -4.11
C SER A 34 -0.51 -2.76 -2.77
N GLY A 35 0.12 -1.58 -2.65
CA GLY A 35 0.90 -1.17 -1.49
C GLY A 35 2.24 -1.89 -1.34
N LYS A 36 2.65 -2.66 -2.37
CA LYS A 36 3.95 -3.35 -2.43
C LYS A 36 4.97 -2.51 -3.19
N ALA A 37 6.24 -2.74 -2.90
CA ALA A 37 7.35 -2.26 -3.71
C ALA A 37 7.80 -3.37 -4.67
N PHE A 38 8.07 -3.00 -5.92
CA PHE A 38 8.45 -3.91 -7.00
C PHE A 38 9.88 -3.60 -7.42
N VAL A 39 10.72 -4.62 -7.54
CA VAL A 39 12.04 -4.47 -8.18
C VAL A 39 11.85 -4.81 -9.66
N LEU A 40 12.08 -3.83 -10.53
CA LEU A 40 11.98 -3.97 -11.97
C LEU A 40 13.39 -4.01 -12.59
N SER A 41 13.56 -4.90 -13.56
CA SER A 41 14.80 -5.06 -14.32
C SER A 41 14.49 -5.47 -15.76
N GLY A 42 15.48 -5.32 -16.65
CA GLY A 42 15.39 -5.73 -18.05
C GLY A 42 14.17 -5.14 -18.78
N VAL A 43 13.40 -6.01 -19.43
CA VAL A 43 12.22 -5.63 -20.23
C VAL A 43 11.15 -4.94 -19.38
N ALA A 44 10.93 -5.38 -18.14
CA ALA A 44 9.91 -4.77 -17.28
C ALA A 44 10.23 -3.31 -16.96
N LEU A 45 11.50 -2.99 -16.72
CA LEU A 45 11.92 -1.61 -16.50
C LEU A 45 11.81 -0.77 -17.77
N GLN A 46 12.17 -1.33 -18.93
CA GLN A 46 12.01 -0.63 -20.22
C GLN A 46 10.55 -0.30 -20.51
N VAL A 47 9.64 -1.27 -20.36
CA VAL A 47 8.20 -1.05 -20.54
C VAL A 47 7.67 0.00 -19.57
N TYR A 48 8.11 -0.04 -18.29
CA TYR A 48 7.75 0.98 -17.30
C TYR A 48 8.14 2.38 -17.76
N GLU A 49 9.37 2.57 -18.23
CA GLU A 49 9.87 3.88 -18.66
C GLU A 49 9.15 4.41 -19.89
N LEU A 50 8.77 3.54 -20.83
CA LEU A 50 7.97 3.94 -21.99
C LEU A 50 6.56 4.39 -21.57
N LEU A 51 5.92 3.65 -20.66
CA LEU A 51 4.61 4.02 -20.11
C LEU A 51 4.67 5.31 -19.27
N GLU A 52 5.72 5.48 -18.45
CA GLU A 52 5.96 6.71 -17.67
C GLU A 52 6.11 7.94 -18.57
N ASN A 53 6.71 7.77 -19.75
CA ASN A 53 6.84 8.81 -20.76
C ASN A 53 5.54 9.05 -21.56
N GLY A 54 4.49 8.28 -21.30
CA GLY A 54 3.16 8.48 -21.88
C GLY A 54 2.89 7.73 -23.18
N LEU A 55 3.75 6.78 -23.58
CA LEU A 55 3.47 5.92 -24.73
C LEU A 55 2.30 4.99 -24.43
N THR A 56 1.54 4.69 -25.47
CA THR A 56 0.44 3.72 -25.44
C THR A 56 0.96 2.29 -25.58
N VAL A 57 0.16 1.32 -25.17
CA VAL A 57 0.48 -0.11 -25.31
C VAL A 57 0.79 -0.47 -26.77
N GLU A 58 0.00 0.03 -27.71
CA GLU A 58 0.19 -0.21 -29.15
C GLU A 58 1.54 0.34 -29.64
N GLU A 59 1.94 1.53 -29.21
CA GLU A 59 3.25 2.11 -29.58
C GLU A 59 4.43 1.31 -29.01
N ILE A 60 4.30 0.78 -27.79
CA ILE A 60 5.33 -0.03 -27.14
C ILE A 60 5.49 -1.37 -27.86
N THR A 61 4.38 -2.04 -28.19
CA THR A 61 4.41 -3.29 -28.96
C THR A 61 5.03 -3.09 -30.33
N ASN A 62 4.71 -1.98 -31.01
CA ASN A 62 5.26 -1.64 -32.32
C ASN A 62 6.74 -1.20 -32.31
N THR A 63 7.36 -1.03 -31.14
CA THR A 63 8.78 -0.63 -31.02
C THR A 63 9.73 -1.72 -31.50
N SER A 64 9.31 -2.99 -31.51
CA SER A 64 10.11 -4.12 -32.00
C SER A 64 9.26 -5.11 -32.79
N GLN A 65 9.75 -5.57 -33.94
CA GLN A 65 9.01 -6.46 -34.87
C GLN A 65 9.13 -7.96 -34.51
N SER A 66 9.45 -8.29 -33.25
CA SER A 66 9.57 -9.68 -32.79
C SER A 66 8.27 -10.17 -32.13
N PRO A 67 7.72 -11.33 -32.48
CA PRO A 67 6.56 -11.92 -31.80
C PRO A 67 6.79 -12.16 -30.30
N GLU A 68 8.01 -12.54 -29.92
CA GLU A 68 8.38 -12.79 -28.51
C GLU A 68 8.37 -11.49 -27.67
N TRP A 69 8.64 -10.35 -28.31
CA TRP A 69 8.55 -9.04 -27.67
C TRP A 69 7.11 -8.69 -27.33
N GLU A 70 6.20 -8.86 -28.29
CA GLU A 70 4.78 -8.57 -28.11
C GLU A 70 4.16 -9.36 -26.97
N GLU A 71 4.40 -10.67 -26.91
CA GLU A 71 3.92 -11.53 -25.82
C GLU A 71 4.48 -11.10 -24.46
N THR A 72 5.78 -10.76 -24.40
CA THR A 72 6.43 -10.32 -23.17
C THR A 72 5.89 -8.98 -22.68
N VAL A 73 5.74 -8.01 -23.59
CA VAL A 73 5.18 -6.68 -23.27
C VAL A 73 3.76 -6.81 -22.75
N GLN A 74 2.94 -7.62 -23.40
CA GLN A 74 1.56 -7.86 -22.99
C GLN A 74 1.50 -8.45 -21.56
N ALA A 75 2.32 -9.48 -21.27
CA ALA A 75 2.38 -10.08 -19.95
C ALA A 75 2.85 -9.09 -18.86
N VAL A 76 3.82 -8.23 -19.18
CA VAL A 76 4.29 -7.17 -18.25
C VAL A 76 3.20 -6.14 -17.98
N ILE A 77 2.48 -5.70 -19.01
CA ILE A 77 1.40 -4.71 -18.86
C ILE A 77 0.23 -5.28 -18.05
N GLU A 78 -0.13 -6.54 -18.29
CA GLU A 78 -1.12 -7.26 -17.49
C GLU A 78 -0.70 -7.33 -16.02
N TYR A 79 0.56 -7.68 -15.76
CA TYR A 79 1.12 -7.70 -14.41
C TYR A 79 1.06 -6.32 -13.75
N PHE A 80 1.49 -5.25 -14.44
CA PHE A 80 1.43 -3.90 -13.89
C PHE A 80 0.00 -3.44 -13.59
N THR A 81 -0.96 -3.82 -14.43
CA THR A 81 -2.37 -3.49 -14.22
C THR A 81 -2.95 -4.25 -13.03
N ASP A 82 -2.67 -5.54 -12.91
CA ASP A 82 -3.10 -6.39 -11.79
C ASP A 82 -2.54 -5.90 -10.45
N GLN A 83 -1.28 -5.48 -10.44
CA GLN A 83 -0.62 -4.95 -9.24
C GLN A 83 -0.99 -3.49 -8.92
N GLY A 84 -1.77 -2.83 -9.79
CA GLY A 84 -2.21 -1.45 -9.64
C GLY A 84 -1.09 -0.42 -9.81
N LEU A 85 -0.04 -0.76 -10.58
CA LEU A 85 0.99 0.19 -11.00
C LEU A 85 0.45 1.09 -12.13
N PHE A 86 -0.26 0.54 -13.10
CA PHE A 86 -0.93 1.36 -14.12
C PHE A 86 -2.43 1.06 -14.13
N VAL A 87 -3.22 2.06 -14.51
CA VAL A 87 -4.68 1.94 -14.61
C VAL A 87 -5.07 2.06 -16.07
N ASP A 88 -5.79 1.07 -16.57
CA ASP A 88 -6.42 1.13 -17.88
C ASP A 88 -7.52 2.22 -17.86
N LYS A 89 -7.33 3.28 -18.67
CA LYS A 89 -8.27 4.39 -18.79
C LYS A 89 -9.67 3.94 -19.27
N GLY A 90 -9.77 2.78 -19.93
CA GLY A 90 -11.01 2.23 -20.46
C GLY A 90 -11.78 1.34 -19.48
N LYS A 91 -11.13 0.84 -18.40
CA LYS A 91 -11.81 0.03 -17.40
C LYS A 91 -12.33 0.91 -16.28
N PRO A 92 -13.66 1.01 -16.07
CA PRO A 92 -14.18 1.72 -14.92
C PRO A 92 -13.57 1.07 -13.68
N LYS A 93 -12.97 1.91 -12.80
CA LYS A 93 -12.55 1.49 -11.47
C LYS A 93 -13.71 0.73 -10.84
N THR A 94 -13.61 -0.58 -10.76
CA THR A 94 -14.40 -1.33 -9.80
C THR A 94 -13.84 -0.91 -8.46
N CYS A 95 -14.37 0.17 -7.91
CA CYS A 95 -14.29 0.44 -6.49
C CYS A 95 -14.91 -0.79 -5.86
N SER A 96 -14.09 -1.78 -5.51
CA SER A 96 -14.55 -2.93 -4.76
C SER A 96 -15.20 -2.31 -3.53
N ALA A 97 -16.53 -2.43 -3.43
CA ALA A 97 -17.28 -1.90 -2.32
C ALA A 97 -16.50 -2.25 -1.05
N SER A 98 -16.18 -1.24 -0.22
CA SER A 98 -15.34 -1.43 0.97
C SER A 98 -15.78 -2.70 1.67
N LYS A 99 -14.92 -3.73 1.66
CA LYS A 99 -15.25 -5.03 2.24
C LYS A 99 -15.72 -4.75 3.65
N LYS A 100 -16.94 -5.16 3.98
CA LYS A 100 -17.44 -5.02 5.36
C LYS A 100 -16.39 -5.62 6.29
N PRO A 101 -15.97 -4.89 7.34
CA PRO A 101 -14.94 -5.39 8.25
C PRO A 101 -15.41 -6.72 8.82
N LYS A 102 -14.60 -7.76 8.65
CA LYS A 102 -14.93 -9.14 9.07
C LYS A 102 -14.70 -9.38 10.56
N SER A 103 -13.97 -8.48 11.21
CA SER A 103 -13.63 -8.56 12.62
C SER A 103 -13.48 -7.16 13.21
N ILE A 104 -13.68 -7.07 14.52
CA ILE A 104 -13.38 -5.91 15.33
C ILE A 104 -12.35 -6.31 16.39
N ALA A 105 -11.33 -5.48 16.59
CA ALA A 105 -10.38 -5.61 17.68
C ALA A 105 -10.57 -4.41 18.61
N LEU A 106 -10.70 -4.67 19.90
CA LEU A 106 -10.87 -3.63 20.92
C LEU A 106 -9.76 -3.75 21.96
N TRP A 107 -9.16 -2.61 22.32
CA TRP A 107 -8.28 -2.52 23.49
C TRP A 107 -9.04 -1.88 24.64
N ILE A 108 -9.23 -2.66 25.72
CA ILE A 108 -9.94 -2.22 26.92
C ILE A 108 -8.91 -1.94 28.01
N HIS A 109 -8.81 -0.69 28.44
CA HIS A 109 -8.03 -0.32 29.61
C HIS A 109 -8.79 -0.72 30.88
N VAL A 110 -8.39 -1.84 31.50
CA VAL A 110 -9.04 -2.34 32.72
C VAL A 110 -8.64 -1.52 33.95
N THR A 111 -7.41 -1.01 33.98
CA THR A 111 -6.92 -0.19 35.09
C THR A 111 -5.74 0.68 34.67
N ASP A 112 -5.64 1.86 35.25
CA ASP A 112 -4.46 2.72 35.15
C ASP A 112 -3.42 2.40 36.24
N THR A 113 -3.74 1.49 37.17
CA THR A 113 -2.85 1.05 38.25
C THR A 113 -1.83 0.05 37.72
N CYS A 114 -0.55 0.30 38.00
CA CYS A 114 0.56 -0.56 37.63
C CYS A 114 1.61 -0.52 38.75
N ASN A 115 2.30 -1.64 38.98
CA ASN A 115 3.41 -1.72 39.94
C ASN A 115 4.72 -1.13 39.38
N LEU A 116 4.73 -0.68 38.12
CA LEU A 116 5.88 -0.06 37.46
C LEU A 116 5.59 1.42 37.15
N ARG A 117 6.66 2.22 37.09
CA ARG A 117 6.64 3.65 36.76
C ARG A 117 7.60 3.94 35.60
N CYS A 118 7.30 3.36 34.44
CA CYS A 118 8.13 3.54 33.25
C CYS A 118 7.98 4.98 32.71
N ASP A 119 9.10 5.67 32.49
CA ASP A 119 9.13 7.06 32.01
C ASP A 119 8.61 7.23 30.56
N TYR A 120 8.57 6.13 29.79
CA TYR A 120 8.07 6.09 28.43
C TYR A 120 6.58 5.67 28.33
N CYS A 121 5.89 5.49 29.46
CA CYS A 121 4.51 5.01 29.44
C CYS A 121 3.54 6.13 29.04
N TYR A 122 2.78 5.94 27.96
CA TYR A 122 1.74 6.87 27.51
C TYR A 122 0.54 6.97 28.49
N VAL A 123 0.39 5.99 29.39
CA VAL A 123 -0.68 5.98 30.40
C VAL A 123 -0.23 6.72 31.65
N HIS A 124 -0.91 7.82 31.96
CA HIS A 124 -0.78 8.47 33.26
C HIS A 124 -1.31 7.55 34.37
N LYS A 125 -0.40 7.05 35.20
CA LYS A 125 -0.72 6.07 36.25
C LYS A 125 -1.64 6.69 37.30
N GLY A 126 -2.69 5.95 37.65
CA GLY A 126 -3.72 6.42 38.56
C GLY A 126 -4.54 5.30 39.18
N LYS A 127 -5.57 5.67 39.94
CA LYS A 127 -6.46 4.73 40.63
C LYS A 127 -7.74 4.40 39.84
N ARG A 128 -7.87 4.90 38.59
CA ARG A 128 -9.02 4.58 37.75
C ARG A 128 -9.00 3.11 37.39
N ARG A 129 -10.15 2.47 37.51
CA ARG A 129 -10.35 1.06 37.25
C ARG A 129 -11.73 0.86 36.65
N LEU A 130 -11.80 0.03 35.62
CA LEU A 130 -13.04 -0.46 35.07
C LEU A 130 -13.64 -1.48 36.05
N SER A 131 -14.90 -1.29 36.42
CA SER A 131 -15.57 -2.25 37.30
C SER A 131 -15.82 -3.56 36.56
N LYS A 132 -16.01 -4.64 37.31
CA LYS A 132 -16.30 -5.95 36.73
C LYS A 132 -17.62 -5.92 35.96
N GLU A 133 -18.62 -5.26 36.52
CA GLU A 133 -19.96 -5.13 35.93
C GLU A 133 -19.88 -4.40 34.58
N ALA A 134 -19.07 -3.35 34.49
CA ALA A 134 -18.83 -2.64 33.24
C ALA A 134 -18.08 -3.51 32.21
N CYS A 135 -17.08 -4.29 32.64
CA CYS A 135 -16.43 -5.28 31.77
C CYS A 135 -17.44 -6.30 31.23
N ASP A 136 -18.28 -6.86 32.10
CA ASP A 136 -19.27 -7.88 31.74
C ASP A 136 -20.28 -7.33 30.72
N VAL A 137 -20.74 -6.09 30.91
CA VAL A 137 -21.60 -5.39 29.93
C VAL A 137 -20.91 -5.25 28.57
N ILE A 138 -19.63 -4.86 28.54
CA ILE A 138 -18.87 -4.71 27.28
C ILE A 138 -18.71 -6.06 26.58
N VAL A 139 -18.31 -7.10 27.31
CA VAL A 139 -18.10 -8.45 26.75
C VAL A 139 -19.41 -9.03 26.20
N ASN A 140 -20.52 -8.87 26.94
CA ASN A 140 -21.83 -9.33 26.48
C ASN A 140 -22.29 -8.58 25.23
N ALA A 141 -22.13 -7.25 25.19
CA ALA A 141 -22.45 -6.46 24.01
C ALA A 141 -21.63 -6.88 22.78
N LEU A 142 -20.33 -7.15 22.94
CA LEU A 142 -19.47 -7.60 21.85
C LEU A 142 -19.80 -9.03 21.38
N SER A 143 -20.18 -9.91 22.30
CA SER A 143 -20.57 -11.29 21.98
C SER A 143 -21.83 -11.34 21.11
N LEU A 144 -22.77 -10.42 21.31
CA LEU A 144 -23.98 -10.30 20.49
C LEU A 144 -23.70 -9.79 19.06
N ILE A 145 -22.64 -9.00 18.88
CA ILE A 145 -22.25 -8.42 17.59
C ILE A 145 -21.50 -9.43 16.71
N LEU A 146 -20.83 -10.43 17.31
CA LEU A 146 -20.01 -11.42 16.59
C LEU A 146 -20.77 -12.69 16.15
N VAL A 147 -22.07 -12.78 16.44
CA VAL A 147 -22.93 -13.95 16.10
C VAL A 147 -23.83 -13.69 14.87
N TYR A 148 -23.81 -12.48 14.31
CA TYR A 148 -24.48 -12.10 13.06
C TYR A 148 -23.46 -11.74 11.97
#